data_AF-Q603M9-F1
#
_entry.id   AF-Q603M9-F1
#
_cell.length_a   1.000
_cell.length_b   1.000
_cell.length_c   1.000
_cell.angle_alpha   90.00
_cell.angle_beta   90.00
_cell.angle_gamma   90.00
#
_symmetry.space_group_name_H-M   'P 1'
#
loop_
_entity.id
_entity.type
_entity.pdbx_description
1 polymer ?
#
loop_
_entity_poly.entity_id
_entity_poly.type
_entity_poly.pdbx_seq_one_letter_code
_entity_poly.pdbx_strand_id
1 'polypeptide(L)'
;MPTRQNIRNSSLHGRTEPLVHIVDGQPAVRDALKVLVESEGLPARCFATGKDFLDYCTPDTHGCILLDLRLPEISGLELQKTLSNKGIRTPIIFITGEGDVPALVEAFRSGAFDFIEKPFENANFVSRLREAIALDLKSREHRRRQAEAAAQYARLSKREKQVLHCTVKGYSSKDTAKSLAISHRTVEIYRANVMRKMQAETLADLVRIALLLETD
;
A
#
# COMPACT_ATOMS: atom_id res chain seq x y z
N MET A 1 10.46 42.34 17.76
CA MET A 1 9.05 42.03 18.12
C MET A 1 8.19 42.69 17.07
N PRO A 2 7.17 42.04 16.49
CA PRO A 2 6.45 40.82 16.91
C PRO A 2 6.72 39.67 15.89
N THR A 3 6.23 38.43 15.91
CA THR A 3 5.27 37.69 16.73
C THR A 3 5.72 36.22 16.67
N ARG A 4 5.88 35.56 17.82
CA ARG A 4 6.01 34.10 17.90
C ARG A 4 4.65 33.48 17.57
N GLN A 5 4.58 32.58 16.59
CA GLN A 5 3.45 31.67 16.48
C GLN A 5 3.92 30.23 16.62
N ASN A 6 3.64 29.74 17.82
CA ASN A 6 3.65 28.38 18.29
C ASN A 6 2.58 27.59 17.51
N ILE A 7 2.94 26.49 16.86
CA ILE A 7 1.98 25.40 16.59
C ILE A 7 2.53 24.12 17.19
N ARG A 8 1.68 23.53 18.02
CA ARG A 8 1.90 22.43 18.95
C ARG A 8 2.02 21.09 18.22
N ASN A 9 2.80 20.19 18.83
CA ASN A 9 2.79 18.75 18.67
C ASN A 9 1.38 18.15 18.48
N SER A 10 1.26 17.13 17.62
CA SER A 10 0.43 15.96 17.92
C SER A 10 1.03 14.71 17.29
N SER A 11 1.45 13.80 18.16
CA SER A 11 1.96 12.46 17.87
C SER A 11 0.97 11.65 17.02
N LEU A 12 1.35 11.30 15.80
CA LEU A 12 0.67 10.28 14.99
C LEU A 12 1.65 9.13 14.76
N HIS A 13 1.28 7.96 15.24
CA HIS A 13 2.01 6.72 15.01
C HIS A 13 2.06 6.45 13.48
N GLY A 14 3.24 6.65 12.87
CA GLY A 14 3.67 5.95 11.64
C GLY A 14 2.94 6.24 10.32
N ARG A 15 2.25 7.36 10.15
CA ARG A 15 1.84 7.80 8.80
C ARG A 15 2.95 8.67 8.21
N THR A 16 3.88 8.03 7.50
CA THR A 16 4.79 8.74 6.61
C THR A 16 3.96 9.44 5.53
N GLU A 17 4.15 10.75 5.38
CA GLU A 17 3.46 11.55 4.36
C GLU A 17 3.76 11.01 2.95
N PRO A 18 2.76 10.87 2.05
CA PRO A 18 2.97 10.36 0.71
C PRO A 18 3.96 11.22 -0.07
N LEU A 19 4.99 10.58 -0.63
CA LEU A 19 6.04 11.23 -1.40
C LEU A 19 5.81 10.97 -2.90
N VAL A 20 5.91 12.02 -3.71
CA VAL A 20 5.85 11.91 -5.17
C VAL A 20 7.26 11.73 -5.71
N HIS A 21 7.52 10.62 -6.40
CA HIS A 21 8.82 10.31 -6.99
C HIS A 21 8.78 10.65 -8.47
N ILE A 22 9.61 11.59 -8.92
CA ILE A 22 9.63 12.09 -10.30
C ILE A 22 10.87 11.53 -10.98
N VAL A 23 10.68 10.64 -11.96
CA VAL A 23 11.76 10.00 -12.71
C VAL A 23 11.64 10.42 -14.18
N ASP A 24 12.49 11.35 -14.59
CA ASP A 24 12.48 11.91 -15.96
C ASP A 24 13.93 12.31 -16.32
N GLY A 25 14.37 12.03 -17.55
CA GLY A 25 15.72 12.37 -18.01
C GLY A 25 15.96 13.87 -18.15
N GLN A 26 14.90 14.66 -18.37
CA GLN A 26 14.97 16.08 -18.69
C GLN A 26 14.90 16.96 -17.43
N PRO A 27 15.96 17.75 -17.11
CA PRO A 27 15.97 18.59 -15.92
C PRO A 27 14.80 19.58 -15.84
N ALA A 28 14.49 20.25 -16.95
CA ALA A 28 13.40 21.23 -17.00
C ALA A 28 12.03 20.62 -16.67
N VAL A 29 11.78 19.37 -17.11
CA VAL A 29 10.52 18.68 -16.81
C VAL A 29 10.46 18.29 -15.34
N ARG A 30 11.56 17.75 -14.78
CA ARG A 30 11.62 17.42 -13.35
C ARG A 30 11.35 18.63 -12.48
N ASP A 31 11.96 19.77 -12.79
CA ASP A 31 11.79 21.01 -12.02
C ASP A 31 10.35 21.54 -12.12
N ALA A 32 9.76 21.54 -13.32
CA ALA A 32 8.38 21.97 -13.53
C ALA A 32 7.37 21.07 -12.79
N LEU A 33 7.51 19.74 -12.90
CA LEU A 33 6.66 18.79 -12.18
C LEU A 33 6.83 18.93 -10.67
N LYS A 34 8.06 19.10 -10.19
CA LYS A 34 8.33 19.29 -8.76
C LYS A 34 7.60 20.53 -8.23
N VAL A 35 7.72 21.67 -8.91
CA VAL A 35 7.04 22.90 -8.52
C VAL A 35 5.52 22.72 -8.51
N LEU A 36 4.95 22.08 -9.53
CA LEU A 36 3.51 21.81 -9.58
C LEU A 36 3.06 20.93 -8.41
N VAL A 37 3.76 19.83 -8.15
CA VAL A 37 3.42 18.91 -7.06
C VAL A 37 3.55 19.58 -5.69
N GLU A 38 4.62 20.33 -5.46
CA GLU A 38 4.84 21.06 -4.20
C GLU A 38 3.82 22.18 -4.00
N SER A 39 3.34 22.82 -5.08
CA SER A 39 2.27 23.82 -5.00
C SER A 39 0.93 23.25 -4.52
N GLU A 40 0.72 21.94 -4.68
CA GLU A 40 -0.44 21.21 -4.17
C GLU A 40 -0.24 20.67 -2.74
N GLY A 41 0.85 21.04 -2.07
CA GLY A 41 1.18 20.62 -0.71
C GLY A 41 1.70 19.19 -0.59
N LEU A 42 2.14 18.58 -1.70
CA LEU A 42 2.70 17.23 -1.71
C LEU A 42 4.23 17.31 -1.78
N PRO A 43 4.97 16.59 -0.92
CA PRO A 43 6.42 16.52 -1.05
C PRO A 43 6.81 15.76 -2.32
N ALA A 44 7.88 16.19 -2.98
CA ALA A 44 8.38 15.58 -4.21
C ALA A 44 9.90 15.33 -4.18
N ARG A 45 10.33 14.24 -4.81
CA ARG A 45 11.74 13.88 -4.98
C ARG A 45 12.03 13.51 -6.44
N CYS A 46 13.09 14.07 -7.00
CA CYS A 46 13.45 13.93 -8.41
C CYS A 46 14.63 12.97 -8.62
N PHE A 47 14.60 12.23 -9.72
CA PHE A 47 15.61 11.28 -10.16
C PHE A 47 15.86 11.46 -11.65
N ALA A 48 17.12 11.53 -12.07
CA ALA A 48 17.48 11.75 -13.46
C ALA A 48 17.49 10.47 -14.29
N THR A 49 17.71 9.33 -13.64
CA THR A 49 17.75 8.01 -14.28
C THR A 49 16.87 7.02 -13.51
N GLY A 50 16.44 5.96 -14.21
CA GLY A 50 15.75 4.85 -13.56
C GLY A 50 16.64 4.11 -12.55
N LYS A 51 17.95 4.09 -12.77
CA LYS A 51 18.93 3.51 -11.85
C LYS A 51 19.01 4.26 -10.52
N ASP A 52 19.08 5.60 -10.55
CA ASP A 52 19.07 6.41 -9.33
C ASP A 52 17.82 6.15 -8.48
N PHE A 53 16.68 5.95 -9.15
CA PHE A 53 15.44 5.59 -8.46
C PHE A 53 15.48 4.17 -7.90
N LEU A 54 16.02 3.19 -8.66
CA LEU A 54 16.15 1.80 -8.20
C LEU A 54 17.07 1.64 -6.99
N ASP A 55 18.11 2.47 -6.88
CA ASP A 55 19.04 2.48 -5.75
C ASP A 55 18.43 3.14 -4.50
N TYR A 56 17.47 4.05 -4.69
CA TYR A 56 16.75 4.72 -3.61
C TYR A 56 15.55 3.92 -3.09
N CYS A 57 14.79 3.31 -4.00
CA CYS A 57 13.49 2.72 -3.65
C CYS A 57 13.63 1.41 -2.84
N THR A 58 12.67 1.19 -1.96
CA THR A 58 12.51 -0.03 -1.16
C THR A 58 11.10 -0.60 -1.34
N PRO A 59 10.80 -1.84 -0.91
CA PRO A 59 9.43 -2.36 -0.90
C PRO A 59 8.43 -1.47 -0.13
N ASP A 60 8.92 -0.65 0.82
CA ASP A 60 8.12 0.28 1.59
C ASP A 60 7.90 1.65 0.91
N THR A 61 8.44 1.89 -0.29
CA THR A 61 8.28 3.15 -1.05
C THR A 61 6.81 3.53 -1.27
N HIS A 62 6.33 4.60 -0.65
CA HIS A 62 4.92 5.04 -0.67
C HIS A 62 4.71 6.32 -1.46
N GLY A 63 3.44 6.60 -1.78
CA GLY A 63 3.00 7.76 -2.55
C GLY A 63 2.72 7.39 -4.02
N CYS A 64 3.33 8.12 -4.96
CA CYS A 64 3.11 7.93 -6.39
C CYS A 64 4.42 8.12 -7.15
N ILE A 65 4.63 7.36 -8.21
CA ILE A 65 5.77 7.49 -9.11
C ILE A 65 5.26 8.16 -10.39
N LEU A 66 5.86 9.30 -10.76
CA LEU A 66 5.71 9.95 -12.05
C LEU A 66 6.88 9.53 -12.92
N LEU A 67 6.60 8.84 -14.01
CA LEU A 67 7.61 8.14 -14.79
C LEU A 67 7.59 8.55 -16.26
N ASP A 68 8.71 9.01 -16.78
CA ASP A 68 8.88 9.19 -18.22
C ASP A 68 9.11 7.84 -18.93
N LEU A 69 8.60 7.71 -20.17
CA LEU A 69 8.83 6.49 -20.97
C LEU A 69 10.27 6.38 -21.45
N ARG A 70 10.92 7.51 -21.78
CA ARG A 70 12.26 7.61 -22.36
C ARG A 70 13.24 8.11 -21.33
N LEU A 71 13.75 7.18 -20.54
CA LEU A 71 14.85 7.45 -19.62
C LEU A 71 16.21 7.08 -20.24
N PRO A 72 17.30 7.70 -19.76
CA PRO A 72 18.64 7.19 -20.01
C PRO A 72 18.80 5.79 -19.40
N GLU A 73 19.62 4.95 -20.06
CA GLU A 73 20.03 3.60 -19.62
C GLU A 73 18.95 2.51 -19.70
N ILE A 74 17.80 2.72 -19.08
CA ILE A 74 16.66 1.78 -19.08
C ILE A 74 15.38 2.52 -19.46
N SER A 75 14.47 1.89 -20.20
CA SER A 75 13.17 2.50 -20.50
C SER A 75 12.26 2.56 -19.27
N GLY A 76 11.26 3.45 -19.30
CA GLY A 76 10.25 3.53 -18.23
C GLY A 76 9.46 2.22 -18.05
N LEU A 77 9.19 1.49 -19.15
CA LEU A 77 8.53 0.17 -19.10
C LEU A 77 9.42 -0.88 -18.43
N GLU A 78 10.71 -0.91 -18.74
CA GLU A 78 11.66 -1.81 -18.08
C GLU A 78 11.80 -1.48 -16.59
N LEU A 79 11.81 -0.18 -16.24
CA LEU A 79 11.80 0.26 -14.85
C LEU A 79 10.54 -0.23 -14.13
N GLN A 80 9.35 -0.03 -14.69
CA GLN A 80 8.08 -0.53 -14.13
C GLN A 80 8.14 -2.04 -13.87
N LYS A 81 8.61 -2.82 -14.84
CA LYS A 81 8.78 -4.27 -14.69
C LYS A 81 9.75 -4.63 -13.57
N THR A 82 10.84 -3.89 -13.44
CA THR A 82 11.86 -4.09 -12.40
C THR A 82 11.29 -3.78 -11.01
N LEU A 83 10.52 -2.69 -10.87
CA LEU A 83 9.85 -2.31 -9.62
C LEU A 83 8.86 -3.38 -9.19
N SER A 84 8.03 -3.87 -10.13
CA SER A 84 7.07 -4.95 -9.87
C SER A 84 7.76 -6.23 -9.40
N ASN A 85 8.85 -6.63 -10.06
CA ASN A 85 9.65 -7.81 -9.67
C ASN A 85 10.29 -7.66 -8.28
N LYS A 86 10.61 -6.43 -7.86
CA LYS A 86 11.11 -6.13 -6.50
C LYS A 86 9.99 -6.03 -5.45
N GLY A 87 8.73 -6.26 -5.84
CA GLY A 87 7.57 -6.17 -4.94
C GLY A 87 7.15 -4.74 -4.62
N ILE A 88 7.65 -3.75 -5.35
CA ILE A 88 7.27 -2.35 -5.19
C ILE A 88 5.94 -2.14 -5.89
N ARG A 89 4.91 -1.85 -5.10
CA ARG A 89 3.52 -1.71 -5.56
C ARG A 89 3.02 -0.26 -5.56
N THR A 90 3.94 0.70 -5.48
CA THR A 90 3.64 2.12 -5.56
C THR A 90 3.01 2.40 -6.94
N PRO A 91 1.85 3.07 -7.01
CA PRO A 91 1.21 3.43 -8.27
C PRO A 91 2.16 4.24 -9.17
N ILE A 92 2.17 3.91 -10.46
CA ILE A 92 2.96 4.58 -11.49
C ILE A 92 2.01 5.33 -12.43
N ILE A 93 2.22 6.64 -12.57
CA ILE A 93 1.64 7.47 -13.61
C ILE A 93 2.73 7.76 -14.62
N PHE A 94 2.53 7.33 -15.86
CA PHE A 94 3.44 7.71 -16.93
C PHE A 94 3.16 9.15 -17.39
N ILE A 95 4.22 9.94 -17.56
CA ILE A 95 4.15 11.30 -18.10
C ILE A 95 5.15 11.43 -19.25
N THR A 96 4.68 11.50 -20.48
CA THR A 96 5.55 11.58 -21.67
C THR A 96 4.95 12.48 -22.74
N GLY A 97 5.80 13.16 -23.51
CA GLY A 97 5.39 13.86 -24.73
C GLY A 97 5.53 12.98 -25.98
N GLU A 98 6.14 11.81 -25.85
CA GLU A 98 6.32 10.84 -26.93
C GLU A 98 5.98 9.45 -26.41
N GLY A 99 4.88 8.88 -26.88
CA GLY A 99 4.48 7.51 -26.60
C GLY A 99 3.63 7.00 -27.75
N ASP A 100 3.88 5.77 -28.20
CA ASP A 100 3.03 5.12 -29.18
C ASP A 100 1.96 4.26 -28.48
N VAL A 101 0.85 4.01 -29.16
CA VAL A 101 -0.26 3.21 -28.62
C VAL A 101 0.22 1.85 -28.07
N PRO A 102 1.15 1.12 -28.73
CA PRO A 102 1.73 -0.10 -28.17
C PRO A 102 2.37 0.06 -26.79
N ALA A 103 3.20 1.09 -26.58
CA ALA A 103 3.83 1.34 -25.28
C ALA A 103 2.80 1.64 -24.19
N LEU A 104 1.73 2.37 -24.52
CA LEU A 104 0.64 2.67 -23.58
C LEU A 104 -0.08 1.39 -23.13
N VAL A 105 -0.43 0.53 -24.09
CA VAL A 105 -1.09 -0.74 -23.80
C VAL A 105 -0.20 -1.60 -22.91
N GLU A 106 1.10 -1.67 -23.19
CA GLU A 106 2.04 -2.46 -22.38
C GLU A 106 2.20 -1.91 -20.95
N ALA A 107 2.23 -0.58 -20.78
CA ALA A 107 2.25 0.06 -19.47
C ALA A 107 1.05 -0.35 -18.61
N PHE A 108 -0.16 -0.30 -19.18
CA PHE A 108 -1.38 -0.70 -18.48
C PHE A 108 -1.40 -2.20 -18.19
N ARG A 109 -0.99 -3.05 -19.13
CA ARG A 109 -0.88 -4.50 -18.92
C ARG A 109 0.10 -4.85 -17.81
N SER A 110 1.13 -4.03 -17.62
CA SER A 110 2.12 -4.16 -16.56
C SER A 110 1.71 -3.49 -15.24
N GLY A 111 0.48 -2.98 -15.14
CA GLY A 111 -0.10 -2.44 -13.90
C GLY A 111 0.16 -0.96 -13.66
N ALA A 112 0.36 -0.16 -14.72
CA ALA A 112 0.39 1.29 -14.59
C ALA A 112 -0.96 1.78 -14.07
N PHE A 113 -0.95 2.77 -13.20
CA PHE A 113 -2.17 3.38 -12.68
C PHE A 113 -2.80 4.29 -13.75
N ASP A 114 -1.98 5.10 -14.41
CA ASP A 114 -2.46 6.04 -15.41
C ASP A 114 -1.37 6.47 -16.39
N PHE A 115 -1.81 7.16 -17.44
CA PHE A 115 -0.95 7.79 -18.43
C PHE A 115 -1.41 9.22 -18.72
N ILE A 116 -0.47 10.16 -18.76
CA ILE A 116 -0.71 11.57 -19.03
C ILE A 116 0.25 12.03 -20.14
N GLU A 117 -0.31 12.48 -21.26
CA GLU A 117 0.45 13.02 -22.38
C GLU A 117 0.87 14.48 -22.12
N LYS A 118 2.11 14.85 -22.46
CA LYS A 118 2.59 16.24 -22.43
C LYS A 118 2.21 16.93 -23.77
N PRO A 119 1.66 18.16 -23.77
CA PRO A 119 1.29 18.98 -22.62
C PRO A 119 -0.05 18.56 -22.00
N PHE A 120 -0.19 18.70 -20.67
CA PHE A 120 -1.39 18.33 -19.92
C PHE A 120 -1.96 19.51 -19.14
N GLU A 121 -3.24 19.41 -18.78
CA GLU A 121 -3.90 20.34 -17.88
C GLU A 121 -3.56 20.02 -16.42
N ASN A 122 -3.12 21.03 -15.67
CA ASN A 122 -2.73 20.89 -14.26
C ASN A 122 -3.84 20.26 -13.40
N ALA A 123 -5.09 20.69 -13.59
CA ALA A 123 -6.22 20.19 -12.80
C ALA A 123 -6.44 18.67 -13.00
N ASN A 124 -6.34 18.19 -14.23
CA ASN A 124 -6.45 16.76 -14.53
C ASN A 124 -5.28 15.98 -13.90
N PHE A 125 -4.05 16.46 -14.10
CA PHE A 125 -2.86 15.85 -13.51
C PHE A 125 -2.96 15.72 -11.98
N VAL A 126 -3.35 16.79 -11.29
CA VAL A 126 -3.49 16.81 -9.82
C VAL A 126 -4.58 15.84 -9.36
N SER A 127 -5.71 15.75 -10.08
CA SER A 127 -6.77 14.80 -9.76
C SER A 127 -6.25 13.36 -9.79
N ARG A 128 -5.59 12.98 -10.90
CA ARG A 128 -5.06 11.62 -11.09
C ARG A 128 -3.94 11.29 -10.10
N LEU A 129 -3.08 12.25 -9.80
CA LEU A 129 -2.05 12.11 -8.77
C LEU A 129 -2.66 11.83 -7.38
N ARG A 130 -3.72 12.57 -6.99
CA ARG A 130 -4.41 12.35 -5.70
C ARG A 130 -5.11 11.00 -5.65
N GLU A 131 -5.72 10.56 -6.73
CA GLU A 131 -6.34 9.24 -6.83
C GLU A 131 -5.30 8.11 -6.68
N ALA A 132 -4.14 8.24 -7.34
CA ALA A 132 -3.03 7.30 -7.21
C ALA A 132 -2.53 7.20 -5.76
N ILE A 133 -2.28 8.35 -5.11
CA ILE A 133 -1.85 8.40 -3.71
C ILE A 133 -2.90 7.77 -2.78
N ALA A 134 -4.19 8.06 -2.99
CA ALA A 134 -5.26 7.48 -2.20
C ALA A 134 -5.33 5.95 -2.36
N LEU A 135 -5.08 5.43 -3.56
CA LEU A 135 -5.00 3.99 -3.82
C LEU A 135 -3.82 3.35 -3.09
N ASP A 136 -2.63 3.97 -3.11
CA ASP A 136 -1.45 3.48 -2.38
C ASP A 136 -1.74 3.40 -0.88
N LEU A 137 -2.28 4.47 -0.29
CA LEU A 137 -2.62 4.52 1.13
C LEU A 137 -3.60 3.41 1.54
N LYS A 138 -4.68 3.22 0.78
CA LYS A 138 -5.66 2.15 1.03
C LYS A 138 -5.03 0.77 0.90
N SER A 139 -4.25 0.55 -0.15
CA SER A 139 -3.61 -0.74 -0.42
C SER A 139 -2.58 -1.10 0.65
N ARG A 140 -1.83 -0.11 1.14
CA ARG A 140 -0.87 -0.26 2.24
C ARG A 140 -1.55 -0.58 3.55
N GLU A 141 -2.60 0.14 3.88
CA GLU A 141 -3.36 -0.13 5.09
C GLU A 141 -3.93 -1.56 5.07
N HIS A 142 -4.46 -2.00 3.93
CA HIS A 142 -4.95 -3.36 3.77
C HIS A 142 -3.83 -4.40 3.96
N ARG A 143 -2.68 -4.24 3.27
CA ARG A 143 -1.52 -5.15 3.42
C ARG A 143 -0.99 -5.18 4.85
N ARG A 144 -0.94 -4.03 5.53
CA ARG A 144 -0.52 -3.95 6.93
C ARG A 144 -1.46 -4.76 7.83
N ARG A 145 -2.77 -4.57 7.66
CA ARG A 145 -3.78 -5.33 8.43
C ARG A 145 -3.71 -6.83 8.15
N GLN A 146 -3.48 -7.24 6.90
CA GLN A 146 -3.26 -8.66 6.56
C GLN A 146 -2.01 -9.23 7.21
N ALA A 147 -0.88 -8.50 7.15
CA ALA A 147 0.36 -8.93 7.78
C ALA A 147 0.23 -9.03 9.31
N GLU A 148 -0.45 -8.07 9.94
CA GLU A 148 -0.78 -8.09 11.36
C GLU A 148 -1.64 -9.30 11.72
N ALA A 149 -2.73 -9.54 10.97
CA ALA A 149 -3.59 -10.70 11.14
C ALA A 149 -2.81 -12.02 10.99
N ALA A 150 -1.98 -12.14 9.96
CA ALA A 150 -1.16 -13.33 9.71
C ALA A 150 -0.17 -13.59 10.86
N ALA A 151 0.47 -12.54 11.38
CA ALA A 151 1.37 -12.64 12.52
C ALA A 151 0.65 -13.06 13.81
N GLN A 152 -0.57 -12.55 14.05
CA GLN A 152 -1.41 -12.97 15.18
C GLN A 152 -1.83 -14.43 15.04
N TYR A 153 -2.30 -14.84 13.85
CA TYR A 153 -2.69 -16.21 13.56
C TYR A 153 -1.53 -17.21 13.72
N ALA A 154 -0.31 -16.81 13.35
CA ALA A 154 0.88 -17.63 13.52
C ALA A 154 1.18 -17.96 15.00
N ARG A 155 0.75 -17.12 15.95
CA ARG A 155 0.90 -17.34 17.41
C ARG A 155 -0.11 -18.33 18.00
N LEU A 156 -1.14 -18.70 17.24
CA LEU A 156 -2.12 -19.68 17.67
C LEU A 156 -1.53 -21.10 17.59
N SER A 157 -1.73 -21.89 18.64
CA SER A 157 -1.47 -23.31 18.64
C SER A 157 -2.41 -24.03 17.65
N LYS A 158 -2.06 -25.26 17.26
CA LYS A 158 -2.90 -26.07 16.37
C LYS A 158 -4.33 -26.23 16.90
N ARG A 159 -4.52 -26.39 18.22
CA ARG A 159 -5.85 -26.48 18.85
C ARG A 159 -6.59 -25.14 18.85
N GLU A 160 -5.90 -24.04 19.11
CA GLU A 160 -6.50 -22.70 19.04
C GLU A 160 -6.97 -22.37 17.62
N LYS A 161 -6.21 -22.74 16.57
CA LYS A 161 -6.62 -22.59 15.16
C LYS A 161 -7.90 -23.36 14.84
N GLN A 162 -8.03 -24.59 15.34
CA GLN A 162 -9.27 -25.38 15.18
C GLN A 162 -10.46 -24.70 15.86
N VAL A 163 -10.27 -24.17 17.08
CA VAL A 163 -11.33 -23.46 17.81
C VAL A 163 -11.70 -22.14 17.14
N LEU A 164 -10.73 -21.40 16.60
CA LEU A 164 -10.96 -20.21 15.78
C LEU A 164 -11.86 -20.53 14.58
N HIS A 165 -11.53 -21.58 13.82
CA HIS A 165 -12.32 -22.01 12.66
C HIS A 165 -13.77 -22.31 13.01
N CYS A 166 -14.01 -23.10 14.06
CA CYS A 166 -15.37 -23.37 14.53
C CYS A 166 -16.08 -22.09 14.98
N THR A 167 -15.38 -21.19 15.66
CA THR A 167 -15.93 -19.94 16.17
C THR A 167 -16.37 -19.00 15.05
N VAL A 168 -15.55 -18.82 14.02
CA VAL A 168 -15.86 -17.97 12.85
C VAL A 168 -17.00 -18.56 12.02
N LYS A 169 -17.13 -19.90 11.98
CA LYS A 169 -18.28 -20.59 11.39
C LYS A 169 -19.57 -20.52 12.21
N GLY A 170 -19.58 -19.82 13.34
CA GLY A 170 -20.75 -19.64 14.19
C GLY A 170 -21.08 -20.84 15.09
N TYR A 171 -20.16 -21.80 15.28
CA TYR A 171 -20.43 -22.96 16.12
C TYR A 171 -20.49 -22.54 17.58
N SER A 172 -21.48 -23.09 18.30
CA SER A 172 -21.56 -22.93 19.75
C SER A 172 -20.37 -23.61 20.43
N SER A 173 -20.06 -23.23 21.67
CA SER A 173 -19.02 -23.90 22.45
C SER A 173 -19.32 -25.39 22.67
N LYS A 174 -20.61 -25.75 22.77
CA LYS A 174 -21.07 -27.15 22.87
C LYS A 174 -20.81 -27.93 21.59
N ASP A 175 -21.09 -27.35 20.44
CA ASP A 175 -20.88 -28.02 19.14
C ASP A 175 -19.40 -28.10 18.79
N THR A 176 -18.63 -27.07 19.11
CA THR A 176 -17.17 -27.07 18.99
C THR A 176 -16.54 -28.16 19.87
N ALA A 177 -17.00 -28.32 21.11
CA ALA A 177 -16.53 -29.35 22.03
C ALA A 177 -16.74 -30.77 21.47
N LYS A 178 -17.94 -31.03 20.94
CA LYS A 178 -18.26 -32.29 20.26
C LYS A 178 -17.39 -32.50 19.03
N SER A 179 -17.29 -31.50 18.16
CA SER A 179 -16.55 -31.60 16.89
C SER A 179 -15.05 -31.81 17.08
N LEU A 180 -14.47 -31.25 18.14
CA LEU A 180 -13.03 -31.34 18.43
C LEU A 180 -12.67 -32.42 19.46
N ALA A 181 -13.67 -33.15 19.98
CA ALA A 181 -13.56 -34.17 21.02
C ALA A 181 -12.81 -33.66 22.27
N ILE A 182 -13.20 -32.50 22.79
CA ILE A 182 -12.65 -31.88 24.00
C ILE A 182 -13.78 -31.40 24.94
N SER A 183 -13.46 -31.09 26.19
CA SER A 183 -14.46 -30.62 27.14
C SER A 183 -14.97 -29.21 26.79
N HIS A 184 -16.22 -28.91 27.14
CA HIS A 184 -16.80 -27.56 26.99
C HIS A 184 -15.94 -26.50 27.69
N ARG A 185 -15.46 -26.78 28.91
CA ARG A 185 -14.57 -25.89 29.67
C ARG A 185 -13.26 -25.61 28.91
N THR A 186 -12.71 -26.63 28.25
CA THR A 186 -11.50 -26.49 27.43
C THR A 186 -11.74 -25.60 26.21
N VAL A 187 -12.92 -25.70 25.56
CA VAL A 187 -13.29 -24.79 24.45
C VAL A 187 -13.33 -23.35 24.91
N GLU A 188 -13.96 -23.05 26.06
CA GLU A 188 -14.03 -21.68 26.59
C GLU A 188 -12.64 -21.08 26.84
N ILE A 189 -11.72 -21.88 27.40
CA ILE A 189 -10.31 -21.48 27.59
C ILE A 189 -9.65 -21.17 26.24
N TYR A 190 -9.82 -22.04 25.24
CA TYR A 190 -9.26 -21.79 23.91
C TYR A 190 -9.89 -20.59 23.23
N ARG A 191 -11.20 -20.35 23.35
CA ARG A 191 -11.88 -19.16 22.82
C ARG A 191 -11.30 -17.89 23.44
N ALA A 192 -11.15 -17.85 24.77
CA ALA A 192 -10.53 -16.73 25.46
C ALA A 192 -9.08 -16.49 24.99
N ASN A 193 -8.30 -17.56 24.81
CA ASN A 193 -6.94 -17.45 24.28
C ASN A 193 -6.89 -16.97 22.82
N VAL A 194 -7.80 -17.44 21.97
CA VAL A 194 -7.94 -17.00 20.59
C VAL A 194 -8.28 -15.52 20.55
N MET A 195 -9.31 -15.07 21.27
CA MET A 195 -9.69 -13.65 21.35
C MET A 195 -8.50 -12.77 21.75
N ARG A 196 -7.79 -13.16 22.82
CA ARG A 196 -6.61 -12.43 23.30
C ARG A 196 -5.44 -12.43 22.32
N LYS A 197 -5.10 -13.57 21.70
CA LYS A 197 -3.95 -13.69 20.77
C LYS A 197 -4.23 -13.05 19.42
N MET A 198 -5.48 -13.08 18.97
CA MET A 198 -5.97 -12.37 17.78
C MET A 198 -6.30 -10.90 18.07
N GLN A 199 -6.16 -10.44 19.32
CA GLN A 199 -6.48 -9.07 19.75
C GLN A 199 -7.91 -8.65 19.35
N ALA A 200 -8.86 -9.58 19.40
CA ALA A 200 -10.27 -9.34 19.13
C ALA A 200 -11.01 -9.09 20.45
N GLU A 201 -11.74 -7.97 20.53
CA GLU A 201 -12.57 -7.63 21.69
C GLU A 201 -13.97 -8.27 21.56
N THR A 202 -14.48 -8.38 20.34
CA THR A 202 -15.78 -8.98 20.03
C THR A 202 -15.68 -10.10 19.00
N LEU A 203 -16.71 -10.95 18.92
CA LEU A 203 -16.80 -11.96 17.86
C LEU A 203 -16.77 -11.32 16.46
N ALA A 204 -17.37 -10.14 16.29
CA ALA A 204 -17.35 -9.41 15.03
C ALA A 204 -15.92 -8.96 14.64
N ASP A 205 -15.11 -8.54 15.62
CA ASP A 205 -13.69 -8.25 15.38
C ASP A 205 -12.95 -9.50 14.93
N LEU A 206 -13.18 -10.64 15.61
CA LEU A 206 -12.53 -11.90 15.28
C LEU A 206 -12.87 -12.35 13.86
N VAL A 207 -14.13 -12.22 13.45
CA VAL A 207 -14.57 -12.53 12.07
C VAL A 207 -13.90 -11.58 11.06
N ARG A 208 -13.85 -10.26 11.33
CA ARG A 208 -13.15 -9.31 10.45
C ARG A 208 -11.68 -9.64 10.28
N ILE A 209 -10.99 -10.03 11.36
CA ILE A 209 -9.58 -10.42 11.30
C ILE A 209 -9.41 -11.73 10.53
N ALA A 210 -10.31 -12.70 10.72
CA ALA A 210 -10.28 -13.97 9.99
C ALA A 210 -10.47 -13.77 8.47
N LEU A 211 -11.35 -12.85 8.04
CA LEU A 211 -11.54 -12.51 6.63
C LEU A 211 -10.28 -11.89 5.99
N LEU A 212 -9.35 -11.33 6.77
CA LEU A 212 -8.07 -10.84 6.26
C LEU A 212 -7.05 -11.99 6.02
N LEU A 213 -7.28 -13.15 6.63
CA LEU A 213 -6.47 -14.37 6.45
C LEU A 213 -6.97 -15.22 5.28
N GLU A 214 -8.27 -15.13 4.99
CA GLU A 214 -8.95 -15.80 3.87
C GLU A 214 -8.83 -14.92 2.62
N THR A 215 -7.63 -14.85 2.04
CA THR A 215 -7.48 -14.49 0.63
C THR A 215 -7.26 -15.76 -0.16
N ASP A 216 -8.19 -16.04 -1.07
CA ASP A 216 -8.15 -17.16 -2.03
C ASP A 216 -6.77 -17.37 -2.68
#